data_AF-A0A0F6YGU7-F1
#
_entry.id   AF-A0A0F6YGU7-F1
#
_cell.length_a   1.000
_cell.length_b   1.000
_cell.length_c   1.000
_cell.angle_alpha   90.00
_cell.angle_beta   90.00
_cell.angle_gamma   90.00
#
_symmetry.space_group_name_H-M   'P 1'
#
loop_
_entity.id
_entity.type
_entity.pdbx_description
1 polymer ?
#
loop_
_entity_poly.entity_id
_entity_poly.type
_entity_poly.pdbx_seq_one_letter_code
_entity_poly.pdbx_strand_id
1 'polypeptide(L)'
;MLSLLVLAACGGDPPAIDGGLDAAASCATDQDCDDGLFCNGAVSLCLGGRCAPAPLPCREGQTCVEEADRCLTTCAVDEDADGDGARAIECGGSDCDDADPDRFPGNAELCDASAHDEDCDDTTFGFRDADGDGSPDARCCNPDLAGGEDHCGLDCDDNAPGVHPSVPEVCNGIDDDCDALVDEELVRRYTIDGDGDGHGDASEDAPTMDACEQPIGWALLADDCDDANADRFVGNPEICDAAMVDEDCSGASNDVPGGCECTGAATEVCGTMGRCTGATRQCVDGTWGPCAVVPQTEVCIGDAVDEDCDGSIDEGLSVTCYRDNDGDGYAADSAAPTPTCRSTSTGRQGAPWNGCPTGFTGRAPGAGATDCCDSDDRAHPGAAAQSTARACGGFDFDCDGSSTPASTSLATCGSRTTSDACRQASADGAGNGWCSNVPSTCGAMGSWGNGCWWTGAACWSVTCSSQRLACR
;
A
#
# COMPACT_ATOMS: atom_id res chain seq x y z
N MET A 1 -28.82 -38.32 86.26
CA MET A 1 -27.69 -38.70 85.37
C MET A 1 -27.41 -37.53 84.45
N LEU A 2 -26.14 -37.30 84.09
CA LEU A 2 -25.62 -36.48 82.97
C LEU A 2 -26.12 -35.03 82.73
N SER A 3 -25.14 -34.10 82.66
CA SER A 3 -24.99 -33.04 81.64
C SER A 3 -25.98 -31.84 81.60
N LEU A 4 -25.61 -30.60 81.19
CA LEU A 4 -24.32 -30.01 80.73
C LEU A 4 -24.30 -28.45 80.87
N LEU A 5 -23.13 -27.84 81.16
CA LEU A 5 -22.68 -26.45 80.76
C LEU A 5 -23.62 -25.25 81.13
N VAL A 6 -23.49 -23.95 80.76
CA VAL A 6 -22.41 -22.90 80.59
C VAL A 6 -23.10 -21.50 80.72
N LEU A 7 -22.57 -20.25 80.85
CA LEU A 7 -21.28 -19.55 81.06
C LEU A 7 -21.58 -18.26 81.88
N ALA A 8 -20.62 -17.35 82.18
CA ALA A 8 -20.86 -16.06 82.87
C ALA A 8 -19.80 -14.95 82.62
N ALA A 9 -20.18 -13.68 82.89
CA ALA A 9 -19.32 -12.50 83.24
C ALA A 9 -18.32 -11.95 82.17
N CYS A 10 -17.78 -10.72 82.19
CA CYS A 10 -18.07 -9.42 82.87
C CYS A 10 -17.36 -8.27 82.07
N GLY A 11 -17.54 -6.99 82.43
CA GLY A 11 -16.93 -5.82 81.75
C GLY A 11 -15.86 -5.04 82.56
N GLY A 12 -15.41 -3.89 82.02
CA GLY A 12 -14.44 -2.96 82.64
C GLY A 12 -14.32 -1.62 81.88
N ASP A 13 -13.70 -0.62 82.52
CA ASP A 13 -13.60 0.79 82.07
C ASP A 13 -12.54 1.05 80.98
N PRO A 14 -12.65 2.14 80.18
CA PRO A 14 -11.64 2.52 79.19
C PRO A 14 -10.38 3.15 79.83
N PRO A 15 -9.17 2.86 79.33
CA PRO A 15 -7.95 3.55 79.75
C PRO A 15 -7.83 4.92 79.08
N ALA A 16 -7.24 5.88 79.80
CA ALA A 16 -6.59 7.01 79.15
C ALA A 16 -5.26 6.51 78.54
N ILE A 17 -4.97 6.92 77.30
CA ILE A 17 -3.65 6.73 76.68
C ILE A 17 -2.92 8.07 76.71
N ASP A 18 -1.63 8.01 77.02
CA ASP A 18 -0.75 9.17 77.24
C ASP A 18 -0.26 9.74 75.90
N GLY A 19 0.07 11.03 75.88
CA GLY A 19 0.66 11.73 74.72
C GLY A 19 2.14 11.39 74.53
N GLY A 20 2.43 10.11 74.33
CA GLY A 20 3.79 9.55 74.33
C GLY A 20 4.50 9.61 72.98
N LEU A 21 5.44 10.54 72.82
CA LEU A 21 6.45 10.54 71.75
C LEU A 21 7.51 9.44 72.00
N ASP A 22 7.14 8.17 71.86
CA ASP A 22 8.03 7.00 72.06
C ASP A 22 8.14 6.12 70.79
N ALA A 23 9.28 6.23 70.10
CA ALA A 23 9.49 5.63 68.79
C ALA A 23 9.94 4.15 68.83
N ALA A 24 8.99 3.20 68.85
CA ALA A 24 9.30 1.77 68.71
C ALA A 24 8.24 0.88 68.01
N ALA A 25 7.23 1.43 67.34
CA ALA A 25 6.37 0.63 66.45
C ALA A 25 7.18 0.11 65.25
N SER A 26 7.25 -1.21 65.09
CA SER A 26 7.85 -1.86 63.91
C SER A 26 6.75 -2.24 62.93
N CYS A 27 6.76 -1.60 61.77
CA CYS A 27 5.77 -1.76 60.73
C CYS A 27 6.24 -2.69 59.60
N ALA A 28 5.30 -3.21 58.81
CA ALA A 28 5.55 -3.86 57.51
C ALA A 28 4.93 -3.07 56.35
N THR A 29 3.93 -2.23 56.64
CA THR A 29 3.16 -1.38 55.73
C THR A 29 2.87 -0.03 56.39
N ASP A 30 2.52 0.97 55.60
CA ASP A 30 2.14 2.30 56.12
C ASP A 30 0.87 2.23 56.99
N GLN A 31 0.00 1.25 56.76
CA GLN A 31 -1.19 0.98 57.57
C GLN A 31 -0.88 0.47 58.99
N ASP A 32 0.30 -0.12 59.23
CA ASP A 32 0.75 -0.47 60.59
C ASP A 32 1.17 0.77 61.43
N CYS A 33 1.19 1.94 60.80
CA CYS A 33 1.63 3.22 61.34
C CYS A 33 0.53 4.30 61.33
N ASP A 34 -0.68 3.94 60.94
CA ASP A 34 -1.89 4.75 61.02
C ASP A 34 -2.36 4.86 62.48
N ASP A 35 -2.53 6.08 62.99
CA ASP A 35 -3.04 6.34 64.35
C ASP A 35 -4.55 6.64 64.40
N GLY A 36 -5.22 6.63 63.24
CA GLY A 36 -6.65 6.90 63.10
C GLY A 36 -7.02 8.38 63.22
N LEU A 37 -6.07 9.29 62.98
CA LEU A 37 -6.29 10.74 62.95
C LEU A 37 -5.76 11.34 61.63
N PHE A 38 -6.62 12.06 60.93
CA PHE A 38 -6.32 12.61 59.61
C PHE A 38 -5.58 13.96 59.71
N CYS A 39 -5.93 14.81 60.68
CA CYS A 39 -5.50 16.22 60.70
C CYS A 39 -4.19 16.52 61.44
N ASN A 40 -3.64 15.55 62.17
CA ASN A 40 -2.45 15.75 63.01
C ASN A 40 -1.12 15.64 62.22
N GLY A 41 -1.14 15.16 60.96
CA GLY A 41 0.05 14.90 60.14
C GLY A 41 0.77 13.58 60.46
N ALA A 42 0.12 12.64 61.15
CA ALA A 42 0.70 11.39 61.62
C ALA A 42 0.40 10.17 60.74
N VAL A 43 -0.09 10.35 59.50
CA VAL A 43 -0.22 9.29 58.47
C VAL A 43 1.19 8.78 58.11
N SER A 44 1.74 7.90 58.93
CA SER A 44 3.19 7.78 59.07
C SER A 44 3.75 6.70 58.15
N LEU A 45 4.60 7.09 57.21
CA LEU A 45 5.22 6.17 56.24
C LEU A 45 6.15 5.16 56.94
N CYS A 46 6.07 3.89 56.54
CA CYS A 46 6.84 2.77 57.06
C CYS A 46 8.25 2.70 56.47
N LEU A 47 9.05 3.75 56.73
CA LEU A 47 10.38 3.90 56.16
C LEU A 47 11.41 3.04 56.92
N GLY A 48 11.74 1.89 56.32
CA GLY A 48 12.75 0.96 56.85
C GLY A 48 12.27 0.16 58.07
N GLY A 49 10.97 -0.15 58.15
CA GLY A 49 10.37 -0.88 59.27
C GLY A 49 10.15 -0.03 60.53
N ARG A 50 10.05 1.29 60.37
CA ARG A 50 9.72 2.28 61.40
C ARG A 50 8.78 3.34 60.83
N CYS A 51 7.79 3.74 61.63
CA CYS A 51 6.91 4.85 61.29
C CYS A 51 7.67 6.19 61.29
N ALA A 52 7.46 7.00 60.26
CA ALA A 52 8.02 8.35 60.12
C ALA A 52 6.92 9.33 59.67
N PRO A 53 6.89 10.58 60.20
CA PRO A 53 5.81 11.52 59.91
C PRO A 53 5.80 11.96 58.44
N ALA A 54 4.60 12.11 57.88
CA ALA A 54 4.36 12.62 56.53
C ALA A 54 4.13 14.15 56.53
N PRO A 55 4.01 14.79 55.35
CA PRO A 55 3.46 16.14 55.25
C PRO A 55 2.03 16.21 55.80
N LEU A 56 1.60 17.40 56.25
CA LEU A 56 0.20 17.65 56.58
C LEU A 56 -0.68 17.47 55.31
N PRO A 57 -1.82 16.76 55.38
CA PRO A 57 -2.60 16.44 54.17
C PRO A 57 -3.36 17.65 53.61
N CYS A 58 -3.57 18.70 54.39
CA CYS A 58 -4.30 19.91 53.97
C CYS A 58 -3.35 21.04 53.56
N ARG A 59 -3.69 21.72 52.46
CA ARG A 59 -2.96 22.88 51.93
C ARG A 59 -3.18 24.12 52.82
N GLU A 60 -2.26 25.08 52.75
CA GLU A 60 -2.34 26.31 53.56
C GLU A 60 -3.66 27.07 53.27
N GLY A 61 -4.45 27.31 54.31
CA GLY A 61 -5.78 27.93 54.23
C GLY A 61 -6.96 26.97 54.39
N GLN A 62 -6.77 25.65 54.24
CA GLN A 62 -7.83 24.67 54.45
C GLN A 62 -8.04 24.34 55.93
N THR A 63 -9.30 24.14 56.33
CA THR A 63 -9.70 23.69 57.67
C THR A 63 -9.85 22.19 57.69
N CYS A 64 -8.97 21.47 58.39
CA CYS A 64 -9.06 20.01 58.48
C CYS A 64 -10.16 19.55 59.46
N VAL A 65 -10.88 18.48 59.12
CA VAL A 65 -11.98 17.92 59.92
C VAL A 65 -11.79 16.41 60.16
N GLU A 66 -11.34 16.08 61.37
CA GLU A 66 -11.06 14.70 61.84
C GLU A 66 -12.28 13.76 61.74
N GLU A 67 -13.49 14.23 62.07
CA GLU A 67 -14.71 13.38 62.07
C GLU A 67 -15.19 13.01 60.65
N ALA A 68 -14.54 13.52 59.61
CA ALA A 68 -14.95 13.36 58.21
C ALA A 68 -13.78 13.09 57.24
N ASP A 69 -12.60 12.75 57.78
CA ASP A 69 -11.34 12.40 57.08
C ASP A 69 -11.03 13.30 55.87
N ARG A 70 -11.21 14.62 56.02
CA ARG A 70 -11.07 15.56 54.90
C ARG A 70 -10.58 16.96 55.28
N CYS A 71 -10.05 17.64 54.27
CA CYS A 71 -9.80 19.07 54.27
C CYS A 71 -11.03 19.82 53.76
N LEU A 72 -11.56 20.76 54.54
CA LEU A 72 -12.57 21.72 54.07
C LEU A 72 -11.88 23.02 53.65
N THR A 73 -11.93 23.33 52.35
CA THR A 73 -11.84 24.73 51.91
C THR A 73 -13.17 25.40 52.27
N THR A 74 -13.16 26.62 52.83
CA THR A 74 -14.38 27.44 52.86
C THR A 74 -14.56 28.03 51.46
N CYS A 75 -15.29 27.32 50.59
CA CYS A 75 -15.49 27.77 49.22
C CYS A 75 -16.32 29.07 49.16
N ALA A 76 -16.07 29.87 48.12
CA ALA A 76 -16.71 31.18 47.92
C ALA A 76 -17.71 31.19 46.75
N VAL A 77 -17.65 30.16 45.89
CA VAL A 77 -18.59 29.80 44.84
C VAL A 77 -19.59 28.76 45.38
N ASP A 78 -20.39 28.12 44.53
CA ASP A 78 -21.10 26.88 44.92
C ASP A 78 -20.08 25.72 45.06
N GLU A 79 -20.49 24.53 45.51
CA GLU A 79 -19.57 23.38 45.46
C GLU A 79 -19.72 22.55 44.16
N ASP A 80 -20.87 22.63 43.51
CA ASP A 80 -21.34 21.83 42.35
C ASP A 80 -22.42 22.70 41.66
N ALA A 81 -22.01 23.61 40.77
CA ALA A 81 -22.85 24.74 40.35
C ALA A 81 -23.70 24.51 39.09
N ASP A 82 -23.31 23.57 38.21
CA ASP A 82 -24.14 23.08 37.09
C ASP A 82 -25.00 21.86 37.47
N GLY A 83 -24.52 20.99 38.37
CA GLY A 83 -25.25 19.87 38.94
C GLY A 83 -24.91 18.48 38.39
N ASP A 84 -23.74 18.28 37.76
CA ASP A 84 -23.31 16.93 37.36
C ASP A 84 -22.94 16.01 38.55
N GLY A 85 -22.57 16.60 39.71
CA GLY A 85 -22.23 15.88 40.94
C GLY A 85 -20.74 15.59 41.14
N ALA A 86 -19.86 16.16 40.32
CA ALA A 86 -18.46 16.40 40.63
C ALA A 86 -18.35 17.53 41.68
N ARG A 87 -17.22 18.26 41.70
CA ARG A 87 -17.01 19.35 42.66
C ARG A 87 -15.86 20.25 42.24
N ALA A 88 -16.08 21.56 42.17
CA ALA A 88 -15.11 22.55 41.70
C ALA A 88 -13.69 22.36 42.25
N ILE A 89 -12.66 22.44 41.38
CA ILE A 89 -11.25 22.42 41.79
C ILE A 89 -10.93 23.48 42.86
N GLU A 90 -11.53 24.67 42.82
CA GLU A 90 -11.27 25.70 43.85
C GLU A 90 -11.88 25.37 45.23
N CYS A 91 -12.95 24.57 45.27
CA CYS A 91 -13.47 23.97 46.51
C CYS A 91 -12.62 22.77 47.00
N GLY A 92 -11.60 22.37 46.22
CA GLY A 92 -10.77 21.20 46.46
C GLY A 92 -11.46 19.90 46.06
N GLY A 93 -12.29 19.93 45.00
CA GLY A 93 -12.60 18.74 44.22
C GLY A 93 -11.65 18.58 43.03
N SER A 94 -12.20 18.18 41.88
CA SER A 94 -11.46 17.75 40.69
C SER A 94 -12.13 18.13 39.36
N ASP A 95 -13.30 18.76 39.42
CA ASP A 95 -14.03 19.36 38.30
C ASP A 95 -13.24 20.52 37.68
N CYS A 96 -13.06 20.45 36.36
CA CYS A 96 -12.28 21.40 35.58
C CYS A 96 -13.09 22.59 35.02
N ASP A 97 -14.43 22.58 35.08
CA ASP A 97 -15.30 23.69 34.68
C ASP A 97 -16.71 23.58 35.31
N ASP A 98 -16.81 23.98 36.59
CA ASP A 98 -18.00 24.11 37.49
C ASP A 98 -19.11 25.07 36.96
N ALA A 99 -19.30 25.10 35.65
CA ALA A 99 -20.32 25.83 34.91
C ALA A 99 -20.80 25.08 33.66
N ASP A 100 -20.22 23.92 33.32
CA ASP A 100 -20.56 23.11 32.14
C ASP A 100 -20.65 21.60 32.50
N PRO A 101 -21.87 21.04 32.69
CA PRO A 101 -22.10 19.71 33.27
C PRO A 101 -21.75 18.53 32.34
N ASP A 102 -21.06 18.81 31.24
CA ASP A 102 -20.46 17.83 30.33
C ASP A 102 -18.90 17.82 30.48
N ARG A 103 -18.30 18.52 31.46
CA ARG A 103 -16.83 18.66 31.64
C ARG A 103 -16.31 18.26 33.04
N PHE A 104 -16.32 16.97 33.35
CA PHE A 104 -16.02 16.46 34.70
C PHE A 104 -15.24 15.13 34.77
N PRO A 105 -14.50 14.88 35.87
CA PRO A 105 -13.69 13.67 36.09
C PRO A 105 -14.34 12.33 35.71
N GLY A 106 -13.88 11.75 34.60
CA GLY A 106 -14.37 10.47 34.10
C GLY A 106 -15.75 10.51 33.43
N ASN A 107 -16.09 11.62 32.78
CA ASN A 107 -17.13 11.66 31.74
C ASN A 107 -16.72 10.80 30.51
N ALA A 108 -17.45 10.93 29.39
CA ALA A 108 -17.16 10.23 28.15
C ALA A 108 -16.65 11.19 27.08
N GLU A 109 -15.32 11.28 26.96
CA GLU A 109 -14.57 11.99 25.92
C GLU A 109 -15.19 11.94 24.50
N LEU A 110 -15.38 13.12 23.90
CA LEU A 110 -15.92 13.32 22.58
C LEU A 110 -14.90 14.01 21.67
N CYS A 111 -14.76 13.50 20.44
CA CYS A 111 -14.07 14.28 19.41
C CYS A 111 -15.01 15.42 18.95
N ASP A 112 -14.89 16.55 19.61
CA ASP A 112 -15.61 17.81 19.38
C ASP A 112 -14.82 18.71 18.37
N ALA A 113 -15.26 19.96 18.13
CA ALA A 113 -14.58 20.92 17.26
C ALA A 113 -14.24 22.26 17.98
N SER A 114 -14.35 22.25 19.30
CA SER A 114 -14.08 23.31 20.26
C SER A 114 -12.78 23.06 21.05
N ALA A 115 -12.31 21.81 21.08
CA ALA A 115 -11.21 21.30 21.90
C ALA A 115 -11.50 21.44 23.41
N HIS A 116 -12.65 20.90 23.83
CA HIS A 116 -12.97 20.74 25.25
C HIS A 116 -12.42 19.41 25.76
N ASP A 117 -11.58 19.49 26.80
CA ASP A 117 -11.31 18.38 27.72
C ASP A 117 -12.58 18.11 28.54
N GLU A 118 -13.16 16.91 28.44
CA GLU A 118 -14.51 16.60 28.94
C GLU A 118 -14.49 15.61 30.12
N ASP A 119 -13.47 14.75 30.21
CA ASP A 119 -13.23 13.88 31.36
C ASP A 119 -12.20 14.40 32.39
N CYS A 120 -11.66 15.60 32.17
CA CYS A 120 -10.64 16.30 32.97
C CYS A 120 -9.28 15.57 33.08
N ASP A 121 -8.94 14.71 32.12
CA ASP A 121 -7.60 14.13 31.90
C ASP A 121 -7.05 14.59 30.54
N ASP A 122 -6.19 15.60 30.57
CA ASP A 122 -5.53 16.20 29.38
C ASP A 122 -4.61 15.25 28.62
N THR A 123 -4.46 14.00 29.07
CA THR A 123 -3.76 12.94 28.31
C THR A 123 -4.71 12.02 27.51
N THR A 124 -6.03 12.19 27.67
CA THR A 124 -7.06 11.57 26.84
C THR A 124 -7.55 12.54 25.76
N PHE A 125 -8.30 12.01 24.80
CA PHE A 125 -9.10 12.76 23.83
C PHE A 125 -10.13 11.82 23.19
N GLY A 126 -11.26 12.35 22.74
CA GLY A 126 -12.30 11.53 22.10
C GLY A 126 -11.89 10.93 20.74
N PHE A 127 -12.39 9.74 20.42
CA PHE A 127 -12.00 9.00 19.22
C PHE A 127 -12.92 9.27 18.01
N ARG A 128 -12.35 9.75 16.91
CA ARG A 128 -12.95 9.78 15.56
C ARG A 128 -11.98 9.16 14.56
N ASP A 129 -12.54 8.32 13.70
CA ASP A 129 -11.89 7.52 12.65
C ASP A 129 -13.00 7.34 11.59
N ALA A 130 -13.03 8.22 10.60
CA ALA A 130 -14.16 8.33 9.66
C ALA A 130 -13.96 7.53 8.36
N ASP A 131 -12.73 7.09 8.05
CA ASP A 131 -12.42 6.24 6.91
C ASP A 131 -12.12 4.77 7.26
N GLY A 132 -11.67 4.48 8.48
CA GLY A 132 -11.54 3.15 9.06
C GLY A 132 -10.12 2.56 9.12
N ASP A 133 -9.04 3.35 9.05
CA ASP A 133 -7.68 2.81 9.25
C ASP A 133 -7.31 2.52 10.72
N GLY A 134 -7.99 3.18 11.67
CA GLY A 134 -7.82 3.00 13.12
C GLY A 134 -6.93 4.04 13.81
N SER A 135 -6.46 5.05 13.09
CA SER A 135 -5.80 6.25 13.62
C SER A 135 -6.85 7.30 14.03
N PRO A 136 -6.62 8.13 15.07
CA PRO A 136 -7.57 9.19 15.41
C PRO A 136 -7.27 10.48 14.64
N ASP A 137 -8.32 11.06 14.06
CA ASP A 137 -8.36 12.41 13.44
C ASP A 137 -7.59 13.45 14.27
N ALA A 138 -6.58 14.11 13.70
CA ALA A 138 -5.76 15.12 14.37
C ALA A 138 -6.51 16.43 14.72
N ARG A 139 -7.81 16.53 14.42
CA ARG A 139 -8.71 17.58 14.95
C ARG A 139 -9.38 17.18 16.26
N CYS A 140 -9.27 15.92 16.69
CA CYS A 140 -9.59 15.50 18.06
C CYS A 140 -8.40 15.89 18.96
N CYS A 141 -8.56 16.92 19.78
CA CYS A 141 -7.48 17.45 20.63
C CYS A 141 -8.02 17.93 21.98
N ASN A 142 -7.33 17.56 23.06
CA ASN A 142 -7.54 18.14 24.39
C ASN A 142 -6.35 19.07 24.73
N PRO A 143 -6.58 20.33 25.14
CA PRO A 143 -5.51 21.31 25.34
C PRO A 143 -4.81 21.14 26.69
N ASP A 144 -3.49 21.20 26.71
CA ASP A 144 -2.69 21.08 27.95
C ASP A 144 -2.98 22.26 28.89
N LEU A 145 -3.66 21.99 30.01
CA LEU A 145 -4.09 23.00 30.98
C LEU A 145 -2.93 23.57 31.84
N ALA A 146 -1.76 22.93 31.81
CA ALA A 146 -0.51 23.45 32.37
C ALA A 146 0.29 24.30 31.36
N GLY A 147 -0.06 24.27 30.07
CA GLY A 147 0.49 25.09 28.99
C GLY A 147 1.69 24.51 28.26
N GLY A 148 1.74 23.18 28.08
CA GLY A 148 2.63 22.47 27.16
C GLY A 148 2.11 22.41 25.72
N GLU A 149 1.95 21.21 25.17
CA GLU A 149 1.49 20.96 23.80
C GLU A 149 0.20 20.11 23.83
N ASP A 150 -0.78 20.46 22.98
CA ASP A 150 -2.11 19.87 23.00
C ASP A 150 -2.08 18.36 22.65
N HIS A 151 -2.83 17.55 23.38
CA HIS A 151 -2.89 16.10 23.19
C HIS A 151 -3.93 15.76 22.11
N CYS A 152 -3.43 15.48 20.90
CA CYS A 152 -4.25 15.24 19.72
C CYS A 152 -4.21 13.80 19.20
N GLY A 153 -5.19 13.48 18.35
CA GLY A 153 -5.03 12.51 17.28
C GLY A 153 -3.87 12.85 16.34
N LEU A 154 -3.49 11.92 15.47
CA LEU A 154 -2.31 12.04 14.61
C LEU A 154 -2.58 11.76 13.13
N ASP A 155 -3.82 11.43 12.76
CA ASP A 155 -4.23 11.30 11.35
C ASP A 155 -4.47 12.69 10.74
N CYS A 156 -3.77 12.98 9.64
CA CYS A 156 -3.77 14.27 8.97
C CYS A 156 -4.83 14.43 7.85
N ASP A 157 -5.49 13.35 7.40
CA ASP A 157 -6.72 13.42 6.59
C ASP A 157 -7.65 12.20 6.81
N ASP A 158 -8.51 12.31 7.85
CA ASP A 158 -9.70 11.51 8.28
C ASP A 158 -10.76 11.27 7.16
N ASN A 159 -10.32 11.10 5.92
CA ASN A 159 -11.08 10.82 4.70
C ASN A 159 -10.29 9.90 3.73
N ALA A 160 -9.03 9.56 4.05
CA ALA A 160 -8.06 8.88 3.22
C ALA A 160 -7.31 7.78 4.02
N PRO A 161 -7.83 6.51 4.04
CA PRO A 161 -7.36 5.42 4.91
C PRO A 161 -6.05 4.76 4.44
N GLY A 162 -5.04 5.62 4.29
CA GLY A 162 -3.70 5.39 3.79
C GLY A 162 -2.83 6.65 3.91
N VAL A 163 -3.29 7.65 4.68
CA VAL A 163 -2.63 8.91 5.03
C VAL A 163 -2.64 8.99 6.56
N HIS A 164 -1.76 8.23 7.21
CA HIS A 164 -1.75 8.08 8.67
C HIS A 164 -0.40 7.56 9.24
N PRO A 165 -0.07 7.78 10.53
CA PRO A 165 1.23 7.46 11.16
C PRO A 165 1.64 5.98 11.30
N SER A 166 1.14 5.09 10.45
CA SER A 166 1.65 3.72 10.34
C SER A 166 1.65 3.12 8.93
N VAL A 167 1.33 3.92 7.89
CA VAL A 167 1.88 3.66 6.54
C VAL A 167 3.31 4.18 6.44
N PRO A 168 4.09 3.77 5.43
CA PRO A 168 5.25 4.51 4.93
C PRO A 168 4.87 5.37 3.72
N GLU A 169 5.57 6.49 3.54
CA GLU A 169 5.49 7.36 2.35
C GLU A 169 5.39 6.62 1.02
N VAL A 170 4.54 7.14 0.12
CA VAL A 170 4.45 6.72 -1.28
C VAL A 170 4.50 7.96 -2.16
N CYS A 171 5.62 8.19 -2.86
CA CYS A 171 5.82 9.46 -3.58
C CYS A 171 4.64 9.85 -4.49
N ASN A 172 3.90 10.86 -4.03
CA ASN A 172 2.65 11.32 -4.62
C ASN A 172 2.37 12.81 -4.38
N GLY A 173 3.14 13.47 -3.50
CA GLY A 173 2.98 14.87 -3.12
C GLY A 173 1.99 15.12 -1.97
N ILE A 174 1.75 14.10 -1.15
CA ILE A 174 1.01 14.13 0.12
C ILE A 174 1.97 13.64 1.22
N ASP A 175 1.77 14.15 2.43
CA ASP A 175 2.34 13.65 3.68
C ASP A 175 1.54 12.39 4.05
N ASP A 176 1.97 11.20 3.62
CA ASP A 176 1.22 9.95 3.82
C ASP A 176 1.41 9.40 5.25
N ASP A 177 2.56 9.61 5.91
CA ASP A 177 2.79 9.16 7.30
C ASP A 177 2.58 10.21 8.41
N CYS A 178 2.18 11.43 8.02
CA CYS A 178 1.78 12.54 8.91
C CYS A 178 2.89 13.05 9.85
N ASP A 179 4.18 12.92 9.50
CA ASP A 179 5.30 13.53 10.24
C ASP A 179 5.51 15.04 9.94
N ALA A 180 4.75 15.58 8.98
CA ALA A 180 4.81 16.94 8.43
C ALA A 180 5.97 17.21 7.45
N LEU A 181 6.60 16.16 6.93
CA LEU A 181 7.36 16.16 5.68
C LEU A 181 6.47 15.68 4.52
N VAL A 182 7.04 15.46 3.33
CA VAL A 182 6.33 15.04 2.10
C VAL A 182 7.33 14.34 1.18
N ASP A 183 7.01 13.11 0.77
CA ASP A 183 7.83 12.25 -0.09
C ASP A 183 9.28 12.02 0.44
N GLU A 184 9.57 12.13 1.75
CA GLU A 184 10.94 12.06 2.27
C GLU A 184 11.51 10.63 2.29
N GLU A 185 12.85 10.55 2.37
CA GLU A 185 13.68 9.39 1.98
C GLU A 185 13.46 8.84 0.54
N LEU A 186 12.35 9.16 -0.13
CA LEU A 186 12.04 8.83 -1.52
C LEU A 186 12.58 9.89 -2.50
N VAL A 187 12.50 11.17 -2.15
CA VAL A 187 13.07 12.28 -2.94
C VAL A 187 14.59 12.14 -3.06
N ARG A 188 15.06 12.18 -4.32
CA ARG A 188 16.46 12.13 -4.74
C ARG A 188 16.82 13.42 -5.46
N ARG A 189 18.11 13.77 -5.41
CA ARG A 189 18.67 14.81 -6.26
C ARG A 189 19.09 14.22 -7.60
N TYR A 190 18.65 14.85 -8.67
CA TYR A 190 19.09 14.64 -10.03
C TYR A 190 19.82 15.88 -10.54
N THR A 191 20.77 15.68 -11.47
CA THR A 191 21.47 16.72 -12.21
C THR A 191 20.94 16.79 -13.64
N ILE A 192 21.13 17.88 -14.38
CA ILE A 192 20.77 17.96 -15.79
C ILE A 192 21.49 16.87 -16.62
N ASP A 193 20.81 16.36 -17.64
CA ASP A 193 21.33 15.47 -18.69
C ASP A 193 21.02 16.14 -20.03
N GLY A 194 22.04 16.77 -20.62
CA GLY A 194 21.94 17.71 -21.73
C GLY A 194 21.91 17.08 -23.12
N ASP A 195 22.42 15.86 -23.28
CA ASP A 195 22.51 15.15 -24.56
C ASP A 195 21.80 13.79 -24.63
N GLY A 196 21.53 13.15 -23.48
CA GLY A 196 20.69 11.96 -23.35
C GLY A 196 21.42 10.64 -23.11
N ASP A 197 22.67 10.61 -22.65
CA ASP A 197 23.38 9.37 -22.30
C ASP A 197 22.95 8.75 -20.95
N GLY A 198 22.33 9.53 -20.06
CA GLY A 198 21.85 9.11 -18.74
C GLY A 198 22.81 9.37 -17.58
N HIS A 199 23.98 9.96 -17.85
CA HIS A 199 24.83 10.68 -16.91
C HIS A 199 24.46 12.17 -16.93
N GLY A 200 25.11 13.00 -16.11
CA GLY A 200 24.75 14.41 -16.00
C GLY A 200 25.89 15.30 -15.52
N ASP A 201 25.79 16.59 -15.86
CA ASP A 201 26.85 17.60 -15.74
C ASP A 201 27.58 17.56 -14.38
N ALA A 202 28.83 17.11 -14.37
CA ALA A 202 29.67 17.10 -13.17
C ALA A 202 30.19 18.49 -12.74
N SER A 203 29.75 19.59 -13.39
CA SER A 203 30.17 20.93 -13.02
C SER A 203 29.61 21.38 -11.66
N GLU A 204 30.44 22.10 -10.89
CA GLU A 204 30.07 22.59 -9.54
C GLU A 204 28.91 23.62 -9.54
N ASP A 205 28.55 24.16 -10.71
CA ASP A 205 27.44 25.10 -10.92
C ASP A 205 26.25 24.45 -11.67
N ALA A 206 26.26 23.11 -11.84
CA ALA A 206 25.25 22.37 -12.61
C ALA A 206 23.81 22.55 -12.09
N PRO A 207 22.78 22.65 -12.96
CA PRO A 207 21.39 22.61 -12.55
C PRO A 207 21.06 21.29 -11.84
N THR A 208 20.40 21.37 -10.70
CA THR A 208 19.91 20.20 -9.94
C THR A 208 18.41 20.31 -9.67
N MET A 209 17.74 19.17 -9.59
CA MET A 209 16.31 19.02 -9.31
C MET A 209 16.10 17.92 -8.27
N ASP A 210 15.26 18.17 -7.29
CA ASP A 210 14.85 17.18 -6.30
C ASP A 210 13.50 16.57 -6.73
N ALA A 211 13.43 15.25 -6.87
CA ALA A 211 12.26 14.47 -7.31
C ALA A 211 12.38 12.99 -6.87
N CYS A 212 11.33 12.19 -6.86
CA CYS A 212 11.42 10.77 -6.47
C CYS A 212 11.78 9.83 -7.63
N GLU A 213 11.15 10.05 -8.79
CA GLU A 213 11.46 9.36 -10.05
C GLU A 213 12.31 10.27 -10.94
N GLN A 214 13.14 9.67 -11.79
CA GLN A 214 14.08 10.37 -12.66
C GLN A 214 13.32 11.17 -13.75
N PRO A 215 13.40 12.51 -13.75
CA PRO A 215 12.77 13.30 -14.80
C PRO A 215 13.49 13.13 -16.14
N ILE A 216 12.78 13.28 -17.26
CA ILE A 216 13.37 13.19 -18.61
C ILE A 216 14.33 14.37 -18.84
N GLY A 217 15.58 14.07 -19.24
CA GLY A 217 16.66 15.06 -19.37
C GLY A 217 17.33 15.41 -18.04
N TRP A 218 17.31 14.48 -17.08
CA TRP A 218 17.99 14.57 -15.79
C TRP A 218 18.57 13.19 -15.39
N ALA A 219 19.75 13.17 -14.79
CA ALA A 219 20.48 11.97 -14.37
C ALA A 219 20.69 11.88 -12.86
N LEU A 220 20.83 10.66 -12.33
CA LEU A 220 21.09 10.40 -10.90
C LEU A 220 22.58 10.42 -10.57
N LEU A 221 23.44 10.21 -11.57
CA LEU A 221 24.88 10.37 -11.47
C LEU A 221 25.26 11.76 -12.01
N ALA A 222 26.29 12.35 -11.42
CA ALA A 222 26.80 13.68 -11.76
C ALA A 222 28.29 13.56 -12.11
N ASP A 223 28.55 12.81 -13.18
CA ASP A 223 29.86 12.29 -13.58
C ASP A 223 30.08 12.31 -15.11
N ASP A 224 29.33 13.15 -15.82
CA ASP A 224 29.61 13.58 -17.21
C ASP A 224 30.51 14.84 -17.20
N CYS A 225 31.51 14.90 -18.08
CA CYS A 225 32.46 16.01 -18.16
C CYS A 225 32.31 16.91 -19.41
N ASP A 226 31.24 16.73 -20.21
CA ASP A 226 30.85 17.55 -21.38
C ASP A 226 29.38 17.28 -21.83
N ASP A 227 28.40 17.77 -21.04
CA ASP A 227 26.90 17.80 -21.14
C ASP A 227 26.29 18.29 -22.49
N ALA A 228 26.94 17.91 -23.59
CA ALA A 228 26.63 18.22 -24.97
C ALA A 228 27.22 17.16 -25.94
N ASN A 229 27.78 16.06 -25.42
CA ASN A 229 28.42 14.98 -26.16
C ASN A 229 28.46 13.63 -25.40
N ALA A 230 27.36 12.87 -25.52
CA ALA A 230 27.04 11.50 -25.04
C ALA A 230 28.12 10.39 -25.12
N ASP A 231 29.33 10.69 -25.58
CA ASP A 231 30.51 9.83 -25.58
C ASP A 231 31.49 10.22 -24.43
N ARG A 232 31.09 11.01 -23.42
CA ARG A 232 32.03 11.68 -22.48
C ARG A 232 31.61 11.65 -21.00
N PHE A 233 31.50 10.46 -20.44
CA PHE A 233 31.08 10.21 -19.05
C PHE A 233 31.98 9.21 -18.32
N VAL A 234 31.96 9.24 -16.97
CA VAL A 234 32.79 8.32 -16.15
C VAL A 234 32.47 6.85 -16.44
N GLY A 235 33.45 6.17 -17.01
CA GLY A 235 33.37 4.74 -17.35
C GLY A 235 33.09 4.44 -18.81
N ASN A 236 32.95 5.44 -19.69
CA ASN A 236 32.97 5.22 -21.13
C ASN A 236 34.37 4.70 -21.59
N PRO A 237 34.51 3.92 -22.68
CA PRO A 237 35.83 3.44 -23.10
C PRO A 237 36.65 4.49 -23.89
N GLU A 238 37.64 5.07 -23.23
CA GLU A 238 38.62 6.03 -23.79
C GLU A 238 39.19 5.64 -25.18
N ILE A 239 39.14 6.57 -26.14
CA ILE A 239 39.34 6.31 -27.57
C ILE A 239 40.72 6.77 -28.03
N CYS A 240 41.62 5.81 -28.25
CA CYS A 240 42.98 6.05 -28.75
C CYS A 240 43.07 6.77 -30.13
N ASP A 241 43.03 8.10 -30.13
CA ASP A 241 42.86 8.95 -31.32
C ASP A 241 43.84 10.17 -31.35
N ALA A 242 43.71 11.07 -32.34
CA ALA A 242 44.51 12.27 -32.52
C ALA A 242 43.82 13.61 -32.12
N ALA A 243 42.56 13.59 -31.70
CA ALA A 243 41.86 14.72 -31.08
C ALA A 243 42.35 14.97 -29.64
N MET A 244 42.78 13.93 -28.91
CA MET A 244 43.19 14.01 -27.50
C MET A 244 42.07 14.57 -26.61
N VAL A 245 40.87 14.02 -26.77
CA VAL A 245 39.72 14.25 -25.89
C VAL A 245 39.85 13.31 -24.67
N ASP A 246 38.98 13.51 -23.67
CA ASP A 246 38.91 12.77 -22.42
C ASP A 246 37.49 12.20 -22.37
N GLU A 247 37.32 10.94 -22.78
CA GLU A 247 36.02 10.29 -22.93
C GLU A 247 35.59 9.52 -21.67
N ASP A 248 36.54 8.98 -20.89
CA ASP A 248 36.23 8.27 -19.64
C ASP A 248 36.18 9.19 -18.40
N CYS A 249 36.36 10.50 -18.60
CA CYS A 249 36.38 11.56 -17.59
C CYS A 249 37.35 11.32 -16.42
N SER A 250 38.41 10.53 -16.63
CA SER A 250 39.52 10.34 -15.68
C SER A 250 40.31 11.63 -15.39
N GLY A 251 40.23 12.62 -16.28
CA GLY A 251 41.07 13.82 -16.29
C GLY A 251 42.35 13.66 -17.11
N ALA A 252 42.47 12.60 -17.94
CA ALA A 252 43.67 12.27 -18.68
C ALA A 252 43.40 11.61 -20.05
N SER A 253 43.17 12.43 -21.08
CA SER A 253 43.13 12.02 -22.50
C SER A 253 44.17 10.95 -22.90
N ASN A 254 43.71 9.93 -23.60
CA ASN A 254 44.43 8.77 -24.17
C ASN A 254 45.06 7.79 -23.15
N ASP A 255 44.44 7.57 -21.97
CA ASP A 255 45.01 6.80 -20.84
C ASP A 255 44.40 5.42 -20.48
N VAL A 256 43.61 4.80 -21.39
CA VAL A 256 43.19 3.37 -21.36
C VAL A 256 44.20 2.44 -20.66
N PRO A 257 43.83 1.34 -19.97
CA PRO A 257 44.72 0.51 -19.14
C PRO A 257 46.13 0.09 -19.69
N GLY A 258 47.08 1.02 -19.74
CA GLY A 258 48.40 0.89 -20.38
C GLY A 258 48.87 2.10 -21.22
N GLY A 259 47.98 3.02 -21.56
CA GLY A 259 48.15 4.15 -22.48
C GLY A 259 48.10 3.73 -23.96
N CYS A 260 47.84 4.68 -24.85
CA CYS A 260 47.77 4.41 -26.30
C CYS A 260 49.11 4.06 -26.99
N GLU A 261 50.24 4.03 -26.26
CA GLU A 261 51.54 3.52 -26.76
C GLU A 261 51.65 1.99 -26.60
N CYS A 262 51.34 1.24 -27.65
CA CYS A 262 51.50 -0.21 -27.64
C CYS A 262 52.98 -0.62 -27.90
N THR A 263 53.51 -1.60 -27.14
CA THR A 263 54.91 -2.04 -27.28
C THR A 263 55.05 -3.53 -27.62
N GLY A 264 55.86 -3.83 -28.64
CA GLY A 264 56.05 -5.20 -29.13
C GLY A 264 54.82 -5.75 -29.84
N ALA A 265 54.68 -7.08 -29.89
CA ALA A 265 53.51 -7.76 -30.46
C ALA A 265 52.38 -7.90 -29.41
N ALA A 266 52.02 -6.80 -28.75
CA ALA A 266 50.94 -6.77 -27.77
C ALA A 266 49.58 -7.10 -28.43
N THR A 267 48.65 -7.61 -27.62
CA THR A 267 47.27 -7.89 -28.04
C THR A 267 46.35 -7.50 -26.89
N GLU A 268 45.36 -6.69 -27.18
CA GLU A 268 44.46 -6.05 -26.21
C GLU A 268 43.01 -6.28 -26.65
N VAL A 269 42.08 -6.32 -25.69
CA VAL A 269 40.64 -6.44 -25.98
C VAL A 269 40.13 -5.09 -26.50
N CYS A 270 39.33 -5.11 -27.56
CA CYS A 270 38.64 -3.92 -28.05
C CYS A 270 37.28 -4.32 -28.65
N GLY A 271 36.25 -3.56 -28.31
CA GLY A 271 34.85 -3.90 -28.55
C GLY A 271 34.06 -3.81 -27.25
N THR A 272 32.83 -3.33 -27.39
CA THR A 272 31.78 -3.15 -26.37
C THR A 272 31.15 -4.49 -25.98
N MET A 273 29.89 -4.49 -25.53
CA MET A 273 29.17 -5.67 -25.05
C MET A 273 28.75 -6.61 -26.21
N GLY A 274 27.87 -7.58 -25.95
CA GLY A 274 27.38 -8.52 -26.96
C GLY A 274 28.47 -9.29 -27.74
N ARG A 275 28.34 -9.41 -29.06
CA ARG A 275 29.21 -10.27 -29.89
C ARG A 275 30.62 -9.73 -30.08
N CYS A 276 30.81 -8.45 -29.78
CA CYS A 276 32.09 -7.75 -29.89
C CYS A 276 32.97 -7.96 -28.65
N THR A 277 32.41 -8.51 -27.56
CA THR A 277 33.18 -8.88 -26.36
C THR A 277 34.33 -9.85 -26.67
N GLY A 278 35.53 -9.50 -26.19
CA GLY A 278 36.72 -10.34 -26.40
C GLY A 278 37.27 -10.34 -27.83
N ALA A 279 36.73 -9.51 -28.74
CA ALA A 279 37.47 -9.11 -29.93
C ALA A 279 38.78 -8.40 -29.52
N THR A 280 39.81 -8.47 -30.36
CA THR A 280 41.15 -8.00 -30.00
C THR A 280 41.81 -7.18 -31.10
N ARG A 281 42.57 -6.16 -30.69
CA ARG A 281 43.50 -5.40 -31.55
C ARG A 281 44.93 -5.88 -31.34
N GLN A 282 45.72 -5.88 -32.41
CA GLN A 282 47.15 -6.23 -32.37
C GLN A 282 48.01 -4.99 -32.55
N CYS A 283 49.10 -4.90 -31.80
CA CYS A 283 50.06 -3.82 -31.95
C CYS A 283 50.91 -4.04 -33.20
N VAL A 284 50.97 -3.03 -34.09
CA VAL A 284 51.76 -3.03 -35.33
C VAL A 284 52.54 -1.72 -35.41
N ASP A 285 53.88 -1.83 -35.47
CA ASP A 285 54.84 -0.72 -35.56
C ASP A 285 54.64 0.41 -34.50
N GLY A 286 54.07 0.08 -33.34
CA GLY A 286 53.86 1.01 -32.22
C GLY A 286 52.45 1.63 -32.16
N THR A 287 51.57 1.28 -33.09
CA THR A 287 50.16 1.68 -33.12
C THR A 287 49.25 0.46 -33.07
N TRP A 288 48.09 0.56 -32.42
CA TRP A 288 47.08 -0.49 -32.48
C TRP A 288 46.48 -0.61 -33.89
N GLY A 289 46.39 -1.83 -34.40
CA GLY A 289 45.61 -2.14 -35.61
C GLY A 289 44.10 -2.17 -35.35
N PRO A 290 43.27 -2.28 -36.41
CA PRO A 290 41.82 -2.43 -36.25
C PRO A 290 41.46 -3.70 -35.46
N CYS A 291 40.31 -3.68 -34.78
CA CYS A 291 39.78 -4.83 -34.05
C CYS A 291 39.54 -6.03 -34.98
N ALA A 292 39.79 -7.23 -34.48
CA ALA A 292 39.68 -8.48 -35.25
C ALA A 292 38.23 -8.88 -35.59
N VAL A 293 37.23 -8.29 -34.90
CA VAL A 293 35.82 -8.31 -35.29
C VAL A 293 35.49 -6.94 -35.86
N VAL A 294 34.68 -6.92 -36.91
CA VAL A 294 34.21 -5.72 -37.60
C VAL A 294 32.69 -5.69 -37.48
N PRO A 295 32.08 -4.51 -37.19
CA PRO A 295 30.65 -4.28 -37.31
C PRO A 295 30.01 -4.99 -38.51
N GLN A 296 28.89 -5.68 -38.29
CA GLN A 296 28.14 -6.29 -39.39
C GLN A 296 27.03 -5.34 -39.85
N THR A 297 25.80 -5.82 -39.98
CA THR A 297 24.62 -4.98 -40.19
C THR A 297 23.56 -5.57 -39.30
N GLU A 298 23.00 -4.75 -38.41
CA GLU A 298 22.12 -5.19 -37.35
C GLU A 298 20.92 -6.06 -37.81
N VAL A 299 20.56 -7.07 -37.00
CA VAL A 299 19.53 -8.08 -37.30
C VAL A 299 18.66 -8.44 -36.09
N CYS A 300 17.93 -7.48 -35.52
CA CYS A 300 16.95 -7.63 -34.43
C CYS A 300 16.00 -8.84 -34.59
N ILE A 301 16.41 -9.98 -34.01
CA ILE A 301 15.72 -11.28 -34.00
C ILE A 301 15.46 -11.80 -32.59
N GLY A 302 15.93 -11.09 -31.55
CA GLY A 302 15.75 -11.45 -30.15
C GLY A 302 16.62 -12.62 -29.70
N ASP A 303 17.84 -12.75 -30.22
CA ASP A 303 18.88 -13.59 -29.61
C ASP A 303 19.74 -12.84 -28.58
N ALA A 304 19.46 -11.56 -28.33
CA ALA A 304 20.08 -10.69 -27.33
C ALA A 304 21.59 -10.51 -27.56
N VAL A 305 21.93 -10.13 -28.79
CA VAL A 305 23.30 -9.94 -29.26
C VAL A 305 23.44 -8.57 -29.94
N ASP A 306 24.47 -7.82 -29.57
CA ASP A 306 24.98 -6.67 -30.33
C ASP A 306 25.72 -7.18 -31.58
N GLU A 307 25.19 -6.90 -32.77
CA GLU A 307 25.63 -7.48 -34.04
C GLU A 307 26.50 -6.51 -34.89
N ASP A 308 26.41 -5.20 -34.66
CA ASP A 308 27.23 -4.17 -35.32
C ASP A 308 28.10 -3.28 -34.39
N CYS A 309 28.18 -3.63 -33.12
CA CYS A 309 29.05 -3.09 -32.07
C CYS A 309 28.71 -1.66 -31.59
N ASP A 310 27.46 -1.18 -31.74
CA ASP A 310 27.08 0.17 -31.28
C ASP A 310 26.88 0.27 -29.75
N GLY A 311 26.83 -0.87 -29.04
CA GLY A 311 26.68 -0.93 -27.58
C GLY A 311 25.25 -1.15 -27.09
N SER A 312 24.25 -0.99 -27.95
CA SER A 312 22.89 -1.43 -27.71
C SER A 312 22.74 -2.95 -27.95
N ILE A 313 21.51 -3.46 -27.84
CA ILE A 313 21.16 -4.85 -28.22
C ILE A 313 19.81 -4.84 -28.93
N ASP A 314 19.73 -5.48 -30.11
CA ASP A 314 18.49 -5.67 -30.87
C ASP A 314 17.81 -4.31 -31.28
N GLU A 315 18.58 -3.23 -31.48
CA GLU A 315 18.14 -1.83 -31.71
C GLU A 315 17.67 -1.50 -33.15
N GLY A 316 17.67 -2.48 -34.06
CA GLY A 316 17.25 -2.31 -35.45
C GLY A 316 15.81 -2.75 -35.79
N LEU A 317 15.30 -2.31 -36.96
CA LEU A 317 14.23 -3.01 -37.71
C LEU A 317 12.92 -3.38 -36.96
N SER A 318 12.58 -2.69 -35.88
CA SER A 318 11.40 -2.99 -35.06
C SER A 318 10.08 -2.91 -35.85
N VAL A 319 9.15 -3.80 -35.50
CA VAL A 319 7.78 -3.83 -36.03
C VAL A 319 6.80 -3.43 -34.93
N THR A 320 5.80 -2.62 -35.30
CA THR A 320 4.72 -2.25 -34.38
C THR A 320 3.73 -3.41 -34.23
N CYS A 321 3.57 -3.88 -33.00
CA CYS A 321 2.83 -5.06 -32.65
C CYS A 321 1.87 -4.78 -31.49
N TYR A 322 0.83 -5.60 -31.36
CA TYR A 322 -0.26 -5.40 -30.40
C TYR A 322 -0.45 -6.70 -29.62
N ARG A 323 -0.58 -6.61 -28.31
CA ARG A 323 -0.71 -7.77 -27.42
C ARG A 323 -1.92 -8.63 -27.81
N ASP A 324 -1.69 -9.93 -27.94
CA ASP A 324 -2.67 -10.96 -28.33
C ASP A 324 -2.75 -12.01 -27.19
N ASN A 325 -3.85 -11.92 -26.42
CA ASN A 325 -4.28 -12.75 -25.29
C ASN A 325 -4.21 -14.27 -25.48
N ASP A 326 -4.98 -14.77 -26.45
CA ASP A 326 -5.26 -16.20 -26.61
C ASP A 326 -4.63 -16.78 -27.88
N GLY A 327 -4.21 -15.93 -28.83
CA GLY A 327 -3.36 -16.27 -29.95
C GLY A 327 -4.07 -16.44 -31.28
N ASP A 328 -5.24 -15.81 -31.48
CA ASP A 328 -6.01 -15.90 -32.73
C ASP A 328 -5.58 -14.90 -33.83
N GLY A 329 -4.72 -13.93 -33.50
CA GLY A 329 -4.16 -12.94 -34.42
C GLY A 329 -4.90 -11.59 -34.47
N TYR A 330 -5.80 -11.33 -33.52
CA TYR A 330 -6.43 -10.04 -33.26
C TYR A 330 -6.00 -9.49 -31.88
N ALA A 331 -6.50 -8.31 -31.50
CA ALA A 331 -6.17 -7.66 -30.24
C ALA A 331 -7.32 -6.71 -29.83
N ALA A 332 -7.55 -6.53 -28.52
CA ALA A 332 -8.59 -5.63 -28.03
C ALA A 332 -8.37 -4.15 -28.44
N ASP A 333 -9.45 -3.37 -28.39
CA ASP A 333 -9.49 -1.96 -28.82
C ASP A 333 -8.51 -1.07 -28.03
N SER A 334 -8.20 -1.46 -26.79
CA SER A 334 -7.26 -0.81 -25.88
C SER A 334 -5.82 -1.33 -25.96
N ALA A 335 -5.50 -2.24 -26.89
CA ALA A 335 -4.15 -2.78 -27.03
C ALA A 335 -3.16 -1.70 -27.49
N ALA A 336 -2.21 -1.35 -26.62
CA ALA A 336 -1.20 -0.34 -26.93
C ALA A 336 -0.21 -0.83 -28.01
N PRO A 337 0.18 0.05 -28.96
CA PRO A 337 1.21 -0.27 -29.94
C PRO A 337 2.56 -0.47 -29.24
N THR A 338 3.09 -1.68 -29.33
CA THR A 338 4.38 -2.10 -28.74
C THR A 338 5.40 -2.30 -29.88
N PRO A 339 6.54 -1.57 -29.91
CA PRO A 339 7.62 -1.91 -30.83
C PRO A 339 8.31 -3.20 -30.38
N THR A 340 8.55 -4.14 -31.29
CA THR A 340 9.23 -5.42 -30.99
C THR A 340 10.13 -5.88 -32.13
N CYS A 341 11.13 -6.72 -31.84
CA CYS A 341 11.94 -7.34 -32.89
C CYS A 341 11.16 -8.17 -33.89
N ARG A 342 11.74 -8.28 -35.09
CA ARG A 342 11.09 -8.95 -36.20
C ARG A 342 11.26 -10.47 -36.14
N SER A 343 10.47 -11.10 -35.27
CA SER A 343 10.37 -12.55 -35.17
C SER A 343 10.09 -13.20 -36.53
N THR A 344 10.91 -14.22 -36.84
CA THR A 344 10.68 -15.14 -37.96
C THR A 344 9.74 -16.30 -37.59
N SER A 345 9.22 -16.32 -36.35
CA SER A 345 8.40 -17.42 -35.85
C SER A 345 6.99 -17.44 -36.45
N THR A 346 6.67 -18.49 -37.20
CA THR A 346 5.28 -18.78 -37.61
C THR A 346 4.57 -19.49 -36.48
N GLY A 347 3.71 -18.79 -35.73
CA GLY A 347 2.98 -19.36 -34.60
C GLY A 347 1.93 -20.42 -34.97
N ARG A 348 1.22 -20.88 -33.93
CA ARG A 348 0.64 -22.23 -33.81
C ARG A 348 -0.30 -22.71 -34.93
N GLN A 349 -0.94 -21.80 -35.67
CA GLN A 349 -1.87 -22.13 -36.76
C GLN A 349 -1.43 -21.64 -38.16
N GLY A 350 -0.21 -21.08 -38.29
CA GLY A 350 0.27 -20.52 -39.57
C GLY A 350 -0.38 -19.18 -39.97
N ALA A 351 -1.16 -18.57 -39.06
CA ALA A 351 -1.61 -17.19 -39.20
C ALA A 351 -0.41 -16.21 -39.23
N PRO A 352 -0.48 -15.12 -40.02
CA PRO A 352 0.64 -14.20 -40.16
C PRO A 352 0.69 -13.20 -39.00
N TRP A 353 1.61 -13.42 -38.08
CA TRP A 353 2.03 -12.43 -37.08
C TRP A 353 2.73 -11.20 -37.70
N ASN A 354 2.86 -11.13 -39.03
CA ASN A 354 3.52 -10.09 -39.85
C ASN A 354 5.00 -9.78 -39.54
N GLY A 355 5.57 -10.41 -38.51
CA GLY A 355 6.91 -10.18 -37.98
C GLY A 355 6.94 -10.06 -36.45
N CYS A 356 5.80 -10.04 -35.78
CA CYS A 356 5.72 -9.95 -34.33
C CYS A 356 6.01 -11.29 -33.63
N PRO A 357 6.49 -11.27 -32.37
CA PRO A 357 6.71 -12.48 -31.56
C PRO A 357 5.38 -13.14 -31.13
N THR A 358 5.45 -14.39 -30.66
CA THR A 358 4.26 -15.13 -30.20
C THR A 358 3.58 -14.44 -29.01
N GLY A 359 2.27 -14.19 -29.11
CA GLY A 359 1.51 -13.40 -28.13
C GLY A 359 1.40 -11.91 -28.48
N PHE A 360 1.82 -11.53 -29.69
CA PHE A 360 1.67 -10.17 -30.23
C PHE A 360 1.30 -10.22 -31.72
N THR A 361 0.14 -9.70 -32.11
CA THR A 361 -0.26 -9.59 -33.51
C THR A 361 0.29 -8.33 -34.19
N GLY A 362 0.67 -8.44 -35.46
CA GLY A 362 1.01 -7.30 -36.32
C GLY A 362 -0.22 -6.69 -37.01
N ARG A 363 -1.39 -6.79 -36.37
CA ARG A 363 -2.67 -6.21 -36.77
C ARG A 363 -3.05 -5.15 -35.75
N ALA A 364 -3.14 -3.90 -36.18
CA ALA A 364 -3.67 -2.84 -35.33
C ALA A 364 -5.17 -3.07 -35.06
N PRO A 365 -5.64 -2.83 -33.82
CA PRO A 365 -7.07 -2.84 -33.52
C PRO A 365 -7.79 -1.69 -34.26
N GLY A 366 -9.11 -1.82 -34.38
CA GLY A 366 -9.99 -0.86 -35.03
C GLY A 366 -11.23 -1.51 -35.66
N ALA A 367 -12.03 -0.71 -36.36
CA ALA A 367 -13.31 -1.14 -36.92
C ALA A 367 -13.21 -2.39 -37.82
N GLY A 368 -13.67 -3.54 -37.33
CA GLY A 368 -13.60 -4.84 -38.01
C GLY A 368 -12.25 -5.56 -37.90
N ALA A 369 -11.37 -5.12 -36.98
CA ALA A 369 -10.05 -5.68 -36.69
C ALA A 369 -9.73 -5.78 -35.18
N THR A 370 -10.67 -5.37 -34.32
CA THR A 370 -10.62 -5.47 -32.86
C THR A 370 -11.14 -6.82 -32.37
N ASP A 371 -10.41 -7.46 -31.47
CA ASP A 371 -10.92 -8.59 -30.68
C ASP A 371 -11.92 -8.09 -29.61
N CYS A 372 -12.97 -8.87 -29.38
CA CYS A 372 -14.01 -8.60 -28.41
C CYS A 372 -14.00 -9.57 -27.20
N CYS A 373 -13.01 -10.47 -27.08
CA CYS A 373 -12.75 -11.27 -25.89
C CYS A 373 -11.34 -11.88 -25.83
N ASP A 374 -10.36 -11.19 -25.21
CA ASP A 374 -8.93 -11.58 -25.07
C ASP A 374 -8.63 -12.88 -24.27
N SER A 375 -9.58 -13.82 -24.20
CA SER A 375 -9.49 -15.06 -23.42
C SER A 375 -10.23 -16.24 -24.06
N ASP A 376 -10.55 -16.16 -25.35
CA ASP A 376 -11.33 -17.14 -26.10
C ASP A 376 -10.99 -17.09 -27.61
N ASP A 377 -10.01 -17.90 -28.04
CA ASP A 377 -9.38 -17.98 -29.40
C ASP A 377 -10.33 -18.30 -30.58
N ARG A 378 -11.63 -18.17 -30.35
CA ARG A 378 -12.75 -18.40 -31.26
C ARG A 378 -13.53 -17.10 -31.54
N ALA A 379 -13.17 -15.99 -30.89
CA ALA A 379 -14.02 -14.81 -30.70
C ALA A 379 -13.53 -13.54 -31.44
N HIS A 380 -12.90 -13.71 -32.61
CA HIS A 380 -12.39 -12.63 -33.46
C HIS A 380 -13.38 -12.14 -34.55
N PRO A 381 -13.13 -10.95 -35.14
CA PRO A 381 -13.76 -10.51 -36.38
C PRO A 381 -13.89 -11.61 -37.45
N GLY A 382 -15.14 -11.88 -37.85
CA GLY A 382 -15.47 -12.88 -38.87
C GLY A 382 -15.33 -14.35 -38.46
N ALA A 383 -15.30 -14.67 -37.16
CA ALA A 383 -15.40 -16.05 -36.67
C ALA A 383 -16.72 -16.73 -37.04
N ALA A 384 -16.81 -18.04 -36.78
CA ALA A 384 -18.04 -18.80 -36.97
C ALA A 384 -18.91 -18.84 -35.71
N ALA A 385 -20.21 -18.56 -35.86
CA ALA A 385 -21.21 -18.62 -34.80
C ALA A 385 -21.15 -19.92 -33.97
N GLN A 386 -20.92 -19.80 -32.67
CA GLN A 386 -20.78 -20.95 -31.75
C GLN A 386 -22.09 -21.33 -31.04
N SER A 387 -22.10 -22.53 -30.47
CA SER A 387 -23.21 -23.05 -29.64
C SER A 387 -23.00 -22.89 -28.13
N THR A 388 -21.79 -22.49 -27.72
CA THR A 388 -21.42 -22.11 -26.34
C THR A 388 -21.26 -20.60 -26.25
N ALA A 389 -21.41 -20.02 -25.06
CA ALA A 389 -21.00 -18.63 -24.84
C ALA A 389 -19.46 -18.48 -24.90
N ARG A 390 -18.97 -17.26 -25.09
CA ARG A 390 -17.54 -16.90 -24.95
C ARG A 390 -17.09 -16.98 -23.48
N ALA A 391 -15.79 -17.04 -23.22
CA ALA A 391 -15.21 -16.90 -21.87
C ALA A 391 -15.64 -15.57 -21.20
N CYS A 392 -15.57 -14.46 -21.95
CA CYS A 392 -16.07 -13.13 -21.53
C CYS A 392 -17.61 -13.03 -21.53
N GLY A 393 -18.32 -14.10 -21.89
CA GLY A 393 -19.78 -14.13 -22.02
C GLY A 393 -20.31 -13.59 -23.36
N GLY A 394 -21.61 -13.79 -23.58
CA GLY A 394 -22.27 -13.46 -24.84
C GLY A 394 -22.04 -14.49 -25.96
N PHE A 395 -22.57 -14.17 -27.15
CA PHE A 395 -22.61 -15.03 -28.34
C PHE A 395 -22.30 -14.24 -29.63
N ASP A 396 -21.48 -13.19 -29.52
CA ASP A 396 -21.04 -12.31 -30.62
C ASP A 396 -19.61 -12.72 -31.00
N PHE A 397 -19.45 -13.92 -31.56
CA PHE A 397 -18.11 -14.48 -31.81
C PHE A 397 -17.41 -13.79 -32.97
N ASP A 398 -18.17 -13.20 -33.89
CA ASP A 398 -17.70 -12.47 -35.06
C ASP A 398 -17.44 -10.97 -34.83
N CYS A 399 -17.55 -10.49 -33.58
CA CYS A 399 -17.33 -9.12 -33.12
C CYS A 399 -18.04 -8.03 -33.95
N ASP A 400 -19.25 -8.32 -34.44
CA ASP A 400 -20.04 -7.36 -35.23
C ASP A 400 -21.00 -6.52 -34.36
N GLY A 401 -21.04 -6.80 -33.05
CA GLY A 401 -21.93 -6.16 -32.09
C GLY A 401 -23.33 -6.75 -32.04
N SER A 402 -23.61 -7.81 -32.80
CA SER A 402 -24.83 -8.59 -32.74
C SER A 402 -24.56 -9.97 -32.15
N SER A 403 -25.47 -10.46 -31.30
CA SER A 403 -25.39 -11.86 -30.89
C SER A 403 -25.81 -12.76 -32.05
N THR A 404 -24.94 -13.67 -32.46
CA THR A 404 -25.12 -14.63 -33.55
C THR A 404 -25.37 -16.06 -33.00
N PRO A 405 -26.44 -16.32 -32.22
CA PRO A 405 -26.65 -17.63 -31.62
C PRO A 405 -26.91 -18.71 -32.69
N ALA A 406 -26.10 -19.77 -32.67
CA ALA A 406 -26.20 -20.90 -33.60
C ALA A 406 -27.49 -21.76 -33.47
N SER A 407 -28.52 -21.28 -32.76
CA SER A 407 -29.82 -21.95 -32.64
C SER A 407 -30.98 -20.96 -32.72
N THR A 408 -31.87 -21.18 -33.69
CA THR A 408 -33.10 -20.39 -33.87
C THR A 408 -34.23 -20.98 -33.02
N SER A 409 -35.00 -20.14 -32.33
CA SER A 409 -36.11 -20.60 -31.49
C SER A 409 -37.28 -21.16 -32.32
N LEU A 410 -37.52 -22.46 -32.24
CA LEU A 410 -38.66 -23.14 -32.89
C LEU A 410 -39.97 -22.88 -32.12
N ALA A 411 -40.93 -22.21 -32.77
CA ALA A 411 -42.17 -21.76 -32.14
C ALA A 411 -43.11 -22.88 -31.64
N THR A 412 -42.90 -24.14 -32.06
CA THR A 412 -43.66 -25.31 -31.61
C THR A 412 -42.81 -26.58 -31.66
N CYS A 413 -42.60 -27.27 -30.54
CA CYS A 413 -42.08 -28.64 -30.55
C CYS A 413 -43.24 -29.62 -30.87
N GLY A 414 -43.13 -30.35 -31.98
CA GLY A 414 -44.19 -31.21 -32.50
C GLY A 414 -44.44 -32.47 -31.64
N SER A 415 -45.71 -32.82 -31.43
CA SER A 415 -46.11 -33.83 -30.45
C SER A 415 -45.51 -35.23 -30.66
N ARG A 416 -44.78 -35.74 -29.67
CA ARG A 416 -44.57 -37.18 -29.46
C ARG A 416 -44.37 -37.50 -27.96
N THR A 417 -44.53 -38.77 -27.59
CA THR A 417 -45.02 -39.17 -26.25
C THR A 417 -44.02 -39.99 -25.43
N THR A 418 -42.74 -39.61 -25.42
CA THR A 418 -41.69 -40.20 -24.58
C THR A 418 -40.77 -39.10 -24.06
N SER A 419 -40.20 -39.27 -22.87
CA SER A 419 -39.60 -38.22 -22.02
C SER A 419 -38.29 -37.59 -22.51
N ASP A 420 -37.82 -37.93 -23.72
CA ASP A 420 -36.52 -37.55 -24.23
C ASP A 420 -36.64 -36.93 -25.62
N ALA A 421 -35.89 -35.84 -25.83
CA ALA A 421 -35.68 -35.13 -27.09
C ALA A 421 -36.86 -34.34 -27.69
N CYS A 422 -36.96 -33.05 -27.36
CA CYS A 422 -37.13 -32.03 -28.42
C CYS A 422 -35.77 -31.89 -29.15
N ARG A 423 -35.41 -32.89 -29.97
CA ARG A 423 -34.28 -32.80 -30.91
C ARG A 423 -34.83 -32.77 -32.33
N GLN A 424 -34.50 -31.73 -33.07
CA GLN A 424 -34.36 -31.80 -34.52
C GLN A 424 -32.96 -31.33 -34.85
N ALA A 425 -32.25 -32.08 -35.70
CA ALA A 425 -30.86 -31.78 -36.02
C ALA A 425 -30.77 -30.57 -36.97
N SER A 426 -29.89 -29.62 -36.65
CA SER A 426 -29.19 -28.89 -37.71
C SER A 426 -28.29 -29.87 -38.48
N ALA A 427 -27.89 -29.52 -39.70
CA ALA A 427 -27.18 -30.43 -40.61
C ALA A 427 -25.86 -30.98 -40.02
N ASP A 428 -25.26 -30.27 -39.08
CA ASP A 428 -23.85 -30.39 -38.69
C ASP A 428 -23.62 -31.20 -37.39
N GLY A 429 -24.68 -31.81 -36.85
CA GLY A 429 -24.58 -32.94 -35.91
C GLY A 429 -24.24 -32.64 -34.45
N ALA A 430 -23.76 -31.44 -34.10
CA ALA A 430 -23.55 -31.02 -32.70
C ALA A 430 -24.88 -30.68 -32.02
N GLY A 431 -25.27 -31.45 -30.99
CA GLY A 431 -26.60 -31.34 -30.36
C GLY A 431 -26.57 -30.85 -28.91
N ASN A 432 -26.81 -29.55 -28.70
CA ASN A 432 -27.18 -28.93 -27.43
C ASN A 432 -28.16 -27.75 -27.71
N GLY A 433 -29.06 -27.43 -26.78
CA GLY A 433 -30.03 -26.34 -26.94
C GLY A 433 -31.02 -26.24 -25.77
N TRP A 434 -31.59 -25.05 -25.56
CA TRP A 434 -32.43 -24.72 -24.40
C TRP A 434 -33.91 -24.55 -24.76
N CYS A 435 -34.81 -24.80 -23.79
CA CYS A 435 -36.23 -24.50 -23.90
C CYS A 435 -36.54 -23.05 -23.49
N SER A 436 -37.62 -22.48 -24.03
CA SER A 436 -37.85 -21.03 -24.12
C SER A 436 -38.45 -20.36 -22.86
N ASN A 437 -38.38 -19.01 -22.88
CA ASN A 437 -38.94 -18.01 -21.95
C ASN A 437 -38.09 -17.72 -20.69
N VAL A 438 -37.07 -16.87 -20.86
CA VAL A 438 -36.43 -16.12 -19.76
C VAL A 438 -37.27 -14.88 -19.44
N PRO A 439 -37.69 -14.63 -18.18
CA PRO A 439 -38.37 -13.40 -17.80
C PRO A 439 -37.43 -12.18 -17.81
N SER A 440 -37.96 -11.00 -18.14
CA SER A 440 -37.21 -9.73 -18.27
C SER A 440 -36.74 -9.12 -16.94
N THR A 441 -36.53 -9.94 -15.91
CA THR A 441 -36.07 -9.55 -14.57
C THR A 441 -34.84 -10.34 -14.11
N CYS A 442 -34.32 -11.26 -14.92
CA CYS A 442 -33.00 -11.87 -14.72
C CYS A 442 -31.92 -10.96 -15.33
N GLY A 443 -31.56 -9.91 -14.60
CA GLY A 443 -30.41 -9.06 -14.92
C GLY A 443 -29.14 -9.54 -14.18
N ALA A 444 -27.98 -9.27 -14.81
CA ALA A 444 -26.61 -9.38 -14.27
C ALA A 444 -26.11 -10.73 -13.74
N MET A 445 -24.88 -11.07 -14.17
CA MET A 445 -23.84 -11.87 -13.50
C MET A 445 -24.25 -13.15 -12.73
N GLY A 446 -23.86 -14.31 -13.28
CA GLY A 446 -23.40 -15.45 -12.47
C GLY A 446 -24.45 -16.37 -11.82
N SER A 447 -25.20 -17.15 -12.62
CA SER A 447 -25.88 -18.38 -12.13
C SER A 447 -26.29 -19.33 -13.26
N TRP A 448 -25.49 -20.35 -13.54
CA TRP A 448 -25.79 -21.39 -14.53
C TRP A 448 -26.44 -22.63 -13.88
N GLY A 449 -27.78 -22.68 -13.88
CA GLY A 449 -28.54 -23.82 -13.35
C GLY A 449 -28.48 -25.05 -14.27
N ASN A 450 -27.92 -26.15 -13.78
CA ASN A 450 -27.81 -27.40 -14.53
C ASN A 450 -29.16 -28.13 -14.66
N GLY A 451 -29.88 -27.82 -15.74
CA GLY A 451 -31.05 -28.57 -16.19
C GLY A 451 -32.38 -28.17 -15.53
N CYS A 452 -33.47 -28.67 -16.12
CA CYS A 452 -34.84 -28.50 -15.66
C CYS A 452 -35.61 -29.81 -15.79
N TRP A 453 -36.58 -30.06 -14.92
CA TRP A 453 -37.50 -31.20 -15.02
C TRP A 453 -38.96 -30.76 -15.06
N TRP A 454 -39.80 -31.53 -15.74
CA TRP A 454 -41.20 -31.20 -16.02
C TRP A 454 -42.15 -32.17 -15.32
N THR A 455 -43.08 -31.62 -14.53
CA THR A 455 -44.02 -32.39 -13.70
C THR A 455 -45.47 -32.20 -14.15
N GLY A 456 -45.73 -32.40 -15.44
CA GLY A 456 -47.08 -32.44 -16.03
C GLY A 456 -47.80 -31.09 -16.19
N ALA A 457 -47.46 -30.09 -15.38
CA ALA A 457 -48.08 -28.76 -15.37
C ALA A 457 -47.09 -27.60 -15.25
N ALA A 458 -45.84 -27.84 -14.81
CA ALA A 458 -44.81 -26.81 -14.65
C ALA A 458 -43.41 -27.38 -14.95
N CYS A 459 -42.49 -26.50 -15.32
CA CYS A 459 -41.06 -26.78 -15.46
C CYS A 459 -40.33 -26.19 -14.25
N TRP A 460 -39.38 -26.93 -13.67
CA TRP A 460 -38.68 -26.55 -12.44
C TRP A 460 -37.17 -26.51 -12.69
N SER A 461 -36.52 -25.42 -12.28
CA SER A 461 -35.07 -25.29 -12.25
C SER A 461 -34.46 -26.13 -11.13
N VAL A 462 -33.33 -26.80 -11.41
CA VAL A 462 -32.58 -27.52 -10.38
C VAL A 462 -31.73 -26.53 -9.57
N THR A 463 -32.28 -26.02 -8.48
CA THR A 463 -31.50 -25.27 -7.46
C THR A 463 -30.58 -26.23 -6.69
N CYS A 464 -29.36 -25.79 -6.36
CA CYS A 464 -28.38 -26.60 -5.64
C CYS A 464 -28.92 -27.16 -4.32
N SER A 465 -28.99 -28.50 -4.22
CA SER A 465 -29.55 -29.22 -3.08
C SER A 465 -28.74 -30.49 -2.77
N SER A 466 -27.42 -30.36 -2.65
CA SER A 466 -26.53 -31.52 -2.38
C SER A 466 -25.17 -31.22 -1.72
N GLN A 467 -24.91 -30.00 -1.22
CA GLN A 467 -23.75 -29.76 -0.34
C GLN A 467 -24.17 -29.21 1.03
N ARG A 468 -23.52 -29.75 2.07
CA ARG A 468 -23.68 -29.35 3.47
C ARG A 468 -22.57 -28.37 3.82
N LEU A 469 -22.90 -27.10 3.97
CA LEU A 469 -22.18 -26.16 4.84
C LEU A 469 -23.19 -25.09 5.27
N ALA A 470 -23.07 -24.64 6.52
CA ALA A 470 -23.93 -23.60 7.07
C ALA A 470 -23.12 -22.30 7.11
N CYS A 471 -23.69 -21.22 6.60
CA CYS A 471 -23.23 -19.88 6.97
C CYS A 471 -23.76 -19.57 8.37
N ARG A 472 -22.84 -19.49 9.33
CA ARG A 472 -22.83 -18.39 10.27
C ARG A 472 -21.95 -17.29 9.67
#